data_AF-A0A917K291-F1
#
_entry.id   AF-A0A917K291-F1
#
_cell.length_a   1.000
_cell.length_b   1.000
_cell.length_c   1.000
_cell.angle_alpha   90.00
_cell.angle_beta   90.00
_cell.angle_gamma   90.00
#
_symmetry.space_group_name_H-M   'P 1'
#
loop_
_entity.id
_entity.type
_entity.pdbx_description
1 polymer ?
#
loop_
_entity_poly.entity_id
_entity_poly.type
_entity_poly.pdbx_seq_one_letter_code
_entity_poly.pdbx_strand_id
1 'polypeptide(L)'
;MAEHAQIPYELNPDRPSGARAQNFLLGGSANLASDRALARRVLAVAPEIRLYALAGRACLHRVVRMCLAAGVRQFLDIGCGIPTDGNTHEIAQRAAPEARVMYIDSEPVAVTHGELLLEGNPNAAIVRADLRDTARVLTETRRLLDLAQPVAVLMFSVLHFVPEEDDPAALLTRYLDAVPSGSYLALTHLTADHAPETMRAVFALLQESQLPGTPRSRAALEKLLAHLDLLEPGIVPITEWRPDPADPELKLTRPLGYAAVARKP
;
A
#
# COMPACT_ATOMS: atom_id res chain seq x y z
N MET A 1 21.32 19.01 35.34
CA MET A 1 20.99 19.13 33.90
C MET A 1 20.03 18.00 33.58
N ALA A 2 18.75 18.33 33.36
CA ALA A 2 17.75 17.32 33.03
C ALA A 2 18.03 16.80 31.60
N GLU A 3 18.33 15.51 31.53
CA GLU A 3 18.38 14.73 30.30
C GLU A 3 17.01 14.85 29.63
N HIS A 4 16.94 15.63 28.55
CA HIS A 4 15.69 15.81 27.82
C HIS A 4 15.33 14.46 27.21
N ALA A 5 14.26 13.84 27.71
CA ALA A 5 13.72 12.62 27.12
C ALA A 5 13.53 12.85 25.61
N GLN A 6 14.29 12.12 24.80
CA GLN A 6 14.23 12.24 23.36
C GLN A 6 12.85 11.76 22.91
N ILE A 7 12.05 12.65 22.32
CA ILE A 7 10.73 12.30 21.81
C ILE A 7 10.94 11.21 20.74
N PRO A 8 10.31 10.03 20.89
CA PRO A 8 10.37 8.98 19.87
C PRO A 8 10.01 9.54 18.50
N TYR A 9 10.70 9.10 17.43
CA TYR A 9 10.51 9.67 16.09
C TYR A 9 9.03 9.79 15.72
N GLU A 10 8.29 8.74 15.99
CA GLU A 10 6.87 8.55 15.65
C GLU A 10 5.97 9.61 16.30
N LEU A 11 6.41 10.17 17.43
CA LEU A 11 5.72 11.20 18.21
C LEU A 11 6.31 12.59 17.99
N ASN A 12 7.37 12.72 17.20
CA ASN A 12 8.01 14.00 16.93
C ASN A 12 7.27 14.76 15.80
N PRO A 13 6.57 15.87 16.10
CA PRO A 13 5.77 16.58 15.11
C PRO A 13 6.61 17.26 14.01
N ASP A 14 7.90 17.49 14.26
CA ASP A 14 8.82 18.12 13.31
C ASP A 14 9.40 17.14 12.30
N ARG A 15 9.18 15.83 12.49
CA ARG A 15 9.63 14.80 11.56
C ARG A 15 8.50 14.31 10.66
N PRO A 16 8.70 14.27 9.33
CA PRO A 16 7.67 13.84 8.41
C PRO A 16 7.45 12.31 8.48
N SER A 17 6.21 11.89 8.24
CA SER A 17 5.81 10.49 8.07
C SER A 17 5.39 10.23 6.63
N GLY A 18 5.75 9.07 6.09
CA GLY A 18 5.30 8.65 4.75
C GLY A 18 3.77 8.57 4.65
N ALA A 19 3.12 7.98 5.66
CA ALA A 19 1.66 7.85 5.71
C ALA A 19 0.95 9.21 5.80
N ARG A 20 1.46 10.16 6.60
CA ARG A 20 0.91 11.52 6.69
C ARG A 20 1.17 12.34 5.43
N ALA A 21 2.35 12.21 4.82
CA ALA A 21 2.65 12.85 3.55
C ALA A 21 1.73 12.34 2.43
N GLN A 22 1.48 11.03 2.36
CA GLN A 22 0.52 10.43 1.44
C GLN A 22 -0.92 10.91 1.72
N ASN A 23 -1.33 11.00 2.99
CA ASN A 23 -2.63 11.56 3.36
C ASN A 23 -2.81 12.99 2.84
N PHE A 24 -1.79 13.85 2.94
CA PHE A 24 -1.84 15.19 2.35
C PHE A 24 -1.93 15.16 0.82
N LEU A 25 -1.21 14.27 0.13
CA LEU A 25 -1.29 14.11 -1.32
C LEU A 25 -2.71 13.73 -1.78
N LEU A 26 -3.40 12.90 -0.99
CA LEU A 26 -4.79 12.49 -1.21
C LEU A 26 -5.82 13.55 -0.77
N GLY A 27 -5.38 14.68 -0.20
CA GLY A 27 -6.26 15.77 0.25
C GLY A 27 -6.84 15.57 1.65
N GLY A 28 -6.35 14.61 2.43
CA GLY A 28 -6.72 14.40 3.82
C GLY A 28 -6.16 15.47 4.77
N SER A 29 -6.69 15.48 6.00
CA SER A 29 -6.33 16.44 7.05
C SER A 29 -5.47 15.86 8.17
N ALA A 30 -5.26 14.54 8.20
CA ALA A 30 -4.45 13.83 9.20
C ALA A 30 -2.94 13.94 8.88
N ASN A 31 -2.45 15.18 8.82
CA ASN A 31 -1.05 15.51 8.53
C ASN A 31 -0.60 16.78 9.27
N LEU A 32 0.70 16.83 9.55
CA LEU A 32 1.38 17.90 10.26
C LEU A 32 2.11 18.83 9.29
N ALA A 33 2.65 19.92 9.82
CA ALA A 33 3.36 20.93 9.02
C ALA A 33 4.60 20.34 8.33
N SER A 34 5.33 19.45 9.01
CA SER A 34 6.50 18.74 8.50
C SER A 34 6.15 17.84 7.31
N ASP A 35 5.06 17.09 7.40
CA ASP A 35 4.58 16.22 6.31
C ASP A 35 4.18 17.02 5.07
N ARG A 36 3.46 18.13 5.27
CA ARG A 36 3.09 19.04 4.18
C ARG A 36 4.30 19.68 3.53
N ALA A 37 5.32 20.04 4.32
CA ALA A 37 6.57 20.60 3.80
C ALA A 37 7.30 19.58 2.92
N LEU A 38 7.43 18.32 3.38
CA LEU A 38 8.00 17.24 2.59
C LEU A 38 7.20 17.02 1.30
N ALA A 39 5.87 16.85 1.41
CA ALA A 39 5.02 16.59 0.26
C ALA A 39 5.06 17.71 -0.78
N ARG A 40 5.13 18.99 -0.37
CA ARG A 40 5.30 20.12 -1.31
C ARG A 40 6.63 20.09 -2.03
N ARG A 41 7.72 19.70 -1.36
CA ARG A 41 9.04 19.53 -2.00
C ARG A 41 9.02 18.37 -3.00
N VAL A 42 8.37 17.26 -2.66
CA VAL A 42 8.15 16.14 -3.59
C VAL A 42 7.33 16.59 -4.80
N LEU A 43 6.23 17.33 -4.59
CA LEU A 43 5.38 17.84 -5.68
C LEU A 43 6.09 18.85 -6.58
N ALA A 44 7.04 19.63 -6.05
CA ALA A 44 7.84 20.54 -6.86
C ALA A 44 8.77 19.80 -7.84
N VAL A 45 9.16 18.56 -7.51
CA VAL A 45 10.02 17.71 -8.34
C VAL A 45 9.19 16.80 -9.26
N ALA A 46 8.11 16.22 -8.72
CA ALA A 46 7.26 15.24 -9.38
C ALA A 46 5.78 15.54 -9.10
N PRO A 47 5.17 16.48 -9.84
CA PRO A 47 3.75 16.80 -9.70
C PRO A 47 2.84 15.57 -9.88
N GLU A 48 3.25 14.62 -10.72
CA GLU A 48 2.51 13.39 -11.02
C GLU A 48 2.37 12.44 -9.82
N ILE A 49 3.14 12.61 -8.74
CA ILE A 49 3.02 11.78 -7.52
C ILE A 49 1.62 11.88 -6.91
N ARG A 50 0.98 13.06 -6.97
CA ARG A 50 -0.41 13.20 -6.51
C ARG A 50 -1.37 12.37 -7.37
N LEU A 51 -1.18 12.41 -8.70
CA LEU A 51 -2.01 11.64 -9.62
C LEU A 51 -1.78 10.13 -9.46
N TYR A 52 -0.54 9.71 -9.21
CA TYR A 52 -0.22 8.32 -8.87
C TYR A 52 -0.94 7.87 -7.59
N ALA A 53 -0.94 8.67 -6.52
CA ALA A 53 -1.65 8.35 -5.29
C ALA A 53 -3.16 8.19 -5.50
N LEU A 54 -3.78 9.11 -6.26
CA LEU A 54 -5.20 9.04 -6.61
C LEU A 54 -5.51 7.83 -7.49
N ALA A 55 -4.67 7.54 -8.49
CA ALA A 55 -4.81 6.37 -9.35
C ALA A 55 -4.67 5.06 -8.56
N GLY A 56 -3.82 5.03 -7.53
CA GLY A 56 -3.70 3.91 -6.61
C GLY A 56 -4.98 3.62 -5.83
N ARG A 57 -5.69 4.66 -5.37
CA ARG A 57 -7.00 4.50 -4.74
C ARG A 57 -8.03 3.94 -5.71
N ALA A 58 -8.13 4.50 -6.91
CA ALA A 58 -9.02 3.98 -7.95
C ALA A 58 -8.69 2.50 -8.27
N CYS A 59 -7.41 2.17 -8.45
CA CYS A 59 -6.96 0.81 -8.71
C CYS A 59 -7.30 -0.15 -7.56
N LEU A 60 -7.09 0.24 -6.31
CA LEU A 60 -7.49 -0.54 -5.13
C LEU A 60 -8.99 -0.87 -5.19
N HIS A 61 -9.84 0.12 -5.50
CA HIS A 61 -11.29 -0.09 -5.57
C HIS A 61 -11.67 -1.11 -6.65
N ARG A 62 -10.99 -1.08 -7.80
CA ARG A 62 -11.22 -2.04 -8.89
C ARG A 62 -10.75 -3.44 -8.51
N VAL A 63 -9.57 -3.56 -7.90
CA VAL A 63 -9.00 -4.84 -7.45
C VAL A 63 -9.89 -5.50 -6.40
N VAL A 64 -10.35 -4.75 -5.39
CA VAL A 64 -11.22 -5.29 -4.34
C VAL A 64 -12.52 -5.83 -4.94
N ARG A 65 -13.18 -5.05 -5.82
CA ARG A 65 -14.39 -5.48 -6.54
C ARG A 65 -14.15 -6.73 -7.40
N MET A 66 -13.01 -6.81 -8.08
CA MET A 66 -12.62 -7.96 -8.89
C MET A 66 -12.42 -9.21 -8.03
N CYS A 67 -11.70 -9.12 -6.91
CA CYS A 67 -11.49 -10.23 -5.99
C CYS A 67 -12.81 -10.75 -5.41
N LEU A 68 -13.75 -9.85 -5.05
CA LEU A 68 -15.08 -10.23 -4.58
C LEU A 68 -15.86 -11.01 -5.65
N ALA A 69 -15.82 -10.54 -6.90
CA ALA A 69 -16.44 -11.22 -8.04
C ALA A 69 -15.82 -12.59 -8.32
N ALA A 70 -14.53 -12.76 -8.02
CA ALA A 70 -13.82 -14.03 -8.08
C ALA A 70 -14.06 -14.94 -6.86
N GLY A 71 -14.94 -14.55 -5.92
CA GLY A 71 -15.32 -15.36 -4.76
C GLY A 71 -14.46 -15.14 -3.51
N VAL A 72 -13.45 -14.28 -3.54
CA VAL A 72 -12.66 -13.94 -2.36
C VAL A 72 -13.53 -13.18 -1.36
N ARG A 73 -13.37 -13.50 -0.06
CA ARG A 73 -14.08 -12.84 1.06
C ARG A 73 -13.14 -12.32 2.15
N GLN A 74 -11.84 -12.39 1.92
CA GLN A 74 -10.82 -12.09 2.93
C GLN A 74 -9.72 -11.24 2.29
N PHE A 75 -9.36 -10.16 2.96
CA PHE A 75 -8.38 -9.20 2.47
C PHE A 75 -7.33 -8.95 3.55
N LEU A 76 -6.06 -9.10 3.18
CA LEU A 76 -4.92 -8.70 3.98
C LEU A 76 -4.30 -7.46 3.31
N ASP A 77 -4.51 -6.30 3.89
CA ASP A 77 -4.10 -5.00 3.34
C ASP A 77 -2.87 -4.48 4.08
N ILE A 78 -1.70 -4.60 3.44
CA ILE A 78 -0.38 -4.33 4.02
C ILE A 78 0.11 -2.96 3.57
N GLY A 79 0.49 -2.13 4.54
CA GLY A 79 0.82 -0.72 4.31
C GLY A 79 -0.42 0.09 3.95
N CYS A 80 -1.50 -0.10 4.73
CA CYS A 80 -2.81 0.46 4.41
C CYS A 80 -2.85 2.00 4.49
N GLY A 81 -1.90 2.60 5.20
CA GLY A 81 -1.82 4.03 5.42
C GLY A 81 -2.95 4.58 6.28
N ILE A 82 -3.05 5.91 6.33
CA ILE A 82 -4.11 6.59 7.05
C ILE A 82 -5.43 6.43 6.27
N PRO A 83 -6.55 6.10 6.94
CA PRO A 83 -7.83 5.95 6.27
C PRO A 83 -8.24 7.14 5.41
N THR A 84 -8.91 6.84 4.31
CA THR A 84 -9.45 7.81 3.33
C THR A 84 -10.82 7.33 2.87
N ASP A 85 -11.53 8.07 2.01
CA ASP A 85 -12.81 7.58 1.49
C ASP A 85 -12.61 6.30 0.65
N GLY A 86 -13.48 5.30 0.86
CA GLY A 86 -13.43 4.03 0.12
C GLY A 86 -12.35 3.09 0.66
N ASN A 87 -12.31 2.87 1.96
CA ASN A 87 -11.42 1.89 2.56
C ASN A 87 -11.77 0.46 2.11
N THR A 88 -10.77 -0.43 2.07
CA THR A 88 -10.92 -1.83 1.62
C THR A 88 -12.15 -2.54 2.22
N HIS A 89 -12.40 -2.39 3.53
CA HIS A 89 -13.57 -2.98 4.18
C HIS A 89 -14.90 -2.33 3.75
N GLU A 90 -14.94 -1.00 3.55
CA GLU A 90 -16.16 -0.31 3.08
C GLU A 90 -16.58 -0.81 1.70
N ILE A 91 -15.59 -1.03 0.82
CA ILE A 91 -15.82 -1.54 -0.54
C ILE A 91 -16.24 -3.01 -0.48
N ALA A 92 -15.50 -3.82 0.29
CA ALA A 92 -15.76 -5.25 0.41
C ALA A 92 -17.14 -5.52 1.03
N GLN A 93 -17.42 -4.90 2.17
CA GLN A 93 -18.62 -5.14 2.98
C GLN A 93 -19.88 -4.54 2.36
N ARG A 94 -19.76 -3.53 1.48
CA ARG A 94 -20.89 -3.04 0.68
C ARG A 94 -21.43 -4.11 -0.27
N ALA A 95 -20.56 -4.94 -0.84
CA ALA A 95 -20.95 -6.00 -1.78
C ALA A 95 -21.12 -7.37 -1.09
N ALA A 96 -20.39 -7.63 -0.02
CA ALA A 96 -20.39 -8.87 0.74
C ALA A 96 -20.23 -8.55 2.24
N PRO A 97 -21.31 -8.34 3.00
CA PRO A 97 -21.26 -7.91 4.41
C PRO A 97 -20.42 -8.81 5.34
N GLU A 98 -20.24 -10.07 4.96
CA GLU A 98 -19.40 -11.06 5.65
C GLU A 98 -17.90 -10.93 5.37
N ALA A 99 -17.49 -10.06 4.43
CA ALA A 99 -16.10 -9.92 4.03
C ALA A 99 -15.23 -9.40 5.18
N ARG A 100 -14.09 -10.07 5.37
CA ARG A 100 -13.14 -9.78 6.45
C ARG A 100 -11.90 -9.06 5.94
N VAL A 101 -11.45 -8.03 6.67
CA VAL A 101 -10.29 -7.24 6.28
C VAL A 101 -9.33 -7.07 7.46
N MET A 102 -8.10 -7.57 7.31
CA MET A 102 -7.01 -7.29 8.22
C MET A 102 -6.10 -6.22 7.61
N TYR A 103 -5.99 -5.07 8.27
CA TYR A 103 -5.09 -3.99 7.91
C TYR A 103 -3.78 -4.08 8.70
N ILE A 104 -2.66 -3.87 8.04
CA ILE A 104 -1.32 -3.86 8.65
C ILE A 104 -0.64 -2.55 8.30
N ASP A 105 -0.13 -1.84 9.32
CA ASP A 105 0.71 -0.67 9.11
C ASP A 105 1.76 -0.54 10.21
N SER A 106 2.93 0.02 9.90
CA SER A 106 3.98 0.26 10.90
C SER A 106 3.83 1.63 11.59
N GLU A 107 3.19 2.59 10.91
CA GLU A 107 3.04 3.96 11.37
C GLU A 107 1.93 4.08 12.43
N PRO A 108 2.23 4.53 13.66
CA PRO A 108 1.24 4.60 14.74
C PRO A 108 0.02 5.44 14.37
N VAL A 109 0.23 6.53 13.64
CA VAL A 109 -0.87 7.42 13.21
C VAL A 109 -1.87 6.69 12.31
N ALA A 110 -1.40 5.84 11.38
CA ALA A 110 -2.28 5.04 10.54
C ALA A 110 -3.10 4.07 11.40
N VAL A 111 -2.44 3.40 12.35
CA VAL A 111 -3.08 2.44 13.27
C VAL A 111 -4.13 3.12 14.14
N THR A 112 -3.80 4.22 14.81
CA THR A 112 -4.75 4.94 15.68
C THR A 112 -5.97 5.44 14.91
N HIS A 113 -5.78 6.01 13.71
CA HIS A 113 -6.92 6.42 12.89
C HIS A 113 -7.74 5.23 12.38
N GLY A 114 -7.10 4.11 12.06
CA GLY A 114 -7.78 2.87 11.68
C GLY A 114 -8.59 2.26 12.82
N GLU A 115 -8.05 2.21 14.04
CA GLU A 115 -8.78 1.71 15.23
C GLU A 115 -10.07 2.50 15.45
N LEU A 116 -10.00 3.83 15.35
CA LEU A 116 -11.16 4.71 15.46
C LEU A 116 -12.19 4.47 14.34
N LEU A 117 -11.73 4.29 13.10
CA LEU A 117 -12.61 4.03 11.96
C LEU A 117 -13.32 2.66 12.07
N LEU A 118 -12.63 1.66 12.62
CA LEU A 118 -13.11 0.28 12.68
C LEU A 118 -13.92 -0.02 13.96
N GLU A 119 -14.14 0.96 14.82
CA GLU A 119 -14.93 0.79 16.03
C GLU A 119 -16.33 0.24 15.71
N GLY A 120 -16.68 -0.88 16.36
CA GLY A 120 -17.95 -1.56 16.12
C GLY A 120 -18.01 -2.47 14.89
N ASN A 121 -16.93 -2.61 14.10
CA ASN A 121 -16.87 -3.55 12.98
C ASN A 121 -16.18 -4.88 13.37
N PRO A 122 -16.92 -5.98 13.58
CA PRO A 122 -16.30 -7.26 13.98
C PRO A 122 -15.53 -7.94 12.83
N ASN A 123 -15.72 -7.50 11.59
CA ASN A 123 -15.14 -8.11 10.40
C ASN A 123 -13.93 -7.33 9.87
N ALA A 124 -13.48 -6.29 10.56
CA ALA A 124 -12.29 -5.54 10.18
C ALA A 124 -11.45 -5.17 11.40
N ALA A 125 -10.14 -5.33 11.28
CA ALA A 125 -9.20 -4.95 12.33
C ALA A 125 -7.92 -4.36 11.71
N ILE A 126 -7.22 -3.55 12.49
CA ILE A 126 -5.90 -3.02 12.14
C ILE A 126 -4.87 -3.42 13.18
N VAL A 127 -3.65 -3.71 12.72
CA VAL A 127 -2.55 -4.15 13.56
C VAL A 127 -1.31 -3.34 13.24
N ARG A 128 -0.66 -2.86 14.31
CA ARG A 128 0.66 -2.25 14.20
C ARG A 128 1.74 -3.33 14.01
N ALA A 129 2.32 -3.41 12.82
CA ALA A 129 3.45 -4.29 12.52
C ALA A 129 4.25 -3.80 11.32
N ASP A 130 5.55 -4.10 11.31
CA ASP A 130 6.41 -3.95 10.13
C ASP A 130 6.13 -5.10 9.16
N LEU A 131 5.92 -4.80 7.87
CA LEU A 131 5.65 -5.82 6.86
C LEU A 131 6.80 -6.82 6.67
N ARG A 132 8.02 -6.50 7.13
CA ARG A 132 9.18 -7.39 7.08
C ARG A 132 9.15 -8.44 8.18
N ASP A 133 8.44 -8.18 9.28
CA ASP A 133 8.16 -9.18 10.32
C ASP A 133 6.94 -10.03 9.92
N THR A 134 7.13 -10.82 8.86
CA THR A 134 6.08 -11.67 8.29
C THR A 134 5.50 -12.63 9.32
N ALA A 135 6.30 -13.10 10.28
CA ALA A 135 5.84 -14.01 11.33
C ALA A 135 4.81 -13.34 12.25
N ARG A 136 5.10 -12.12 12.71
CA ARG A 136 4.16 -11.33 13.51
C ARG A 136 2.91 -10.97 12.71
N VAL A 137 3.08 -10.45 11.49
CA VAL A 137 1.94 -10.07 10.63
C VAL A 137 1.01 -11.25 10.42
N LEU A 138 1.54 -12.42 10.06
CA LEU A 138 0.72 -13.61 9.81
C LEU A 138 0.09 -14.18 11.09
N THR A 139 0.74 -14.04 12.25
CA THR A 139 0.14 -14.43 13.55
C THR A 139 -1.08 -13.59 13.86
N GLU A 140 -0.97 -12.27 13.72
CA GLU A 140 -2.07 -11.35 13.96
C GLU A 140 -3.18 -11.49 12.91
N THR A 141 -2.81 -11.73 11.66
CA THR A 141 -3.76 -11.96 10.56
C THR A 141 -4.70 -13.14 10.85
N ARG A 142 -4.19 -14.23 11.43
CA ARG A 142 -4.97 -15.43 11.79
C ARG A 142 -6.03 -15.19 12.86
N ARG A 143 -5.98 -14.07 13.58
CA ARG A 143 -6.99 -13.70 14.58
C ARG A 143 -8.32 -13.31 13.94
N LEU A 144 -8.31 -12.93 12.65
CA LEU A 144 -9.50 -12.50 11.91
C LEU A 144 -9.70 -13.28 10.60
N LEU A 145 -8.62 -13.57 9.86
CA LEU A 145 -8.70 -14.27 8.58
C LEU A 145 -8.46 -15.77 8.77
N ASP A 146 -9.27 -16.57 8.09
CA ASP A 146 -9.06 -18.00 7.88
C ASP A 146 -8.11 -18.19 6.70
N LEU A 147 -6.83 -18.39 7.01
CA LEU A 147 -5.77 -18.58 6.00
C LEU A 147 -5.80 -19.96 5.32
N ALA A 148 -6.80 -20.80 5.60
CA ALA A 148 -7.08 -22.00 4.80
C ALA A 148 -8.04 -21.72 3.62
N GLN A 149 -8.62 -20.53 3.55
CA GLN A 149 -9.50 -20.06 2.47
C GLN A 149 -8.81 -18.96 1.65
N PRO A 150 -9.20 -18.74 0.37
CA PRO A 150 -8.57 -17.73 -0.47
C PRO A 150 -8.56 -16.32 0.16
N VAL A 151 -7.43 -15.65 0.06
CA VAL A 151 -7.19 -14.28 0.56
C VAL A 151 -6.66 -13.40 -0.57
N ALA A 152 -7.10 -12.15 -0.64
CA ALA A 152 -6.45 -11.13 -1.44
C ALA A 152 -5.43 -10.37 -0.58
N VAL A 153 -4.15 -10.58 -0.85
CA VAL A 153 -3.03 -9.83 -0.26
C VAL A 153 -2.82 -8.56 -1.08
N LEU A 154 -3.00 -7.41 -0.45
CA LEU A 154 -2.93 -6.09 -1.07
C LEU A 154 -1.67 -5.37 -0.56
N MET A 155 -0.82 -4.91 -1.47
CA MET A 155 0.41 -4.17 -1.19
C MET A 155 0.46 -2.91 -2.05
N PHE A 156 -0.45 -1.96 -1.77
CA PHE A 156 -0.54 -0.73 -2.53
C PHE A 156 0.45 0.31 -2.01
N SER A 157 1.41 0.69 -2.83
CA SER A 157 2.39 1.74 -2.51
C SER A 157 3.20 1.48 -1.22
N VAL A 158 3.48 0.22 -0.92
CA VAL A 158 4.28 -0.18 0.26
C VAL A 158 5.56 -0.93 -0.10
N LEU A 159 5.54 -1.79 -1.13
CA LEU A 159 6.65 -2.70 -1.43
C LEU A 159 7.93 -1.95 -1.86
N HIS A 160 7.81 -0.71 -2.34
CA HIS A 160 8.97 0.12 -2.63
C HIS A 160 9.70 0.60 -1.37
N PHE A 161 9.16 0.43 -0.16
CA PHE A 161 9.89 0.68 1.09
C PHE A 161 10.66 -0.54 1.60
N VAL A 162 10.60 -1.68 0.89
CA VAL A 162 11.42 -2.86 1.18
C VAL A 162 12.69 -2.77 0.32
N PRO A 163 13.86 -2.58 0.93
CA PRO A 163 15.12 -2.52 0.19
C PRO A 163 15.56 -3.92 -0.27
N GLU A 164 16.55 -4.00 -1.16
CA GLU A 164 17.01 -5.28 -1.72
C GLU A 164 17.66 -6.17 -0.65
N GLU A 165 18.34 -5.60 0.34
CA GLU A 165 18.92 -6.36 1.46
C GLU A 165 17.89 -7.08 2.34
N ASP A 166 16.64 -6.64 2.33
CA ASP A 166 15.53 -7.27 3.06
C ASP A 166 14.83 -8.37 2.22
N ASP A 167 15.37 -8.70 1.04
CA ASP A 167 14.91 -9.76 0.12
C ASP A 167 13.39 -9.68 -0.18
N PRO A 168 12.96 -8.75 -1.06
CA PRO A 168 11.56 -8.59 -1.41
C PRO A 168 10.94 -9.86 -2.02
N ALA A 169 11.75 -10.73 -2.66
CA ALA A 169 11.27 -11.98 -3.23
C ALA A 169 10.90 -12.98 -2.13
N ALA A 170 11.79 -13.17 -1.15
CA ALA A 170 11.52 -14.01 0.01
C ALA A 170 10.36 -13.46 0.86
N LEU A 171 10.27 -12.13 1.02
CA LEU A 171 9.16 -11.48 1.72
C LEU A 171 7.81 -11.82 1.06
N LEU A 172 7.69 -11.62 -0.26
CA LEU A 172 6.46 -11.97 -1.00
C LEU A 172 6.16 -13.47 -0.89
N THR A 173 7.17 -14.32 -1.03
CA THR A 173 7.03 -15.77 -0.92
C THR A 173 6.44 -16.19 0.42
N ARG A 174 6.93 -15.63 1.53
CA ARG A 174 6.40 -15.93 2.89
C ARG A 174 4.93 -15.55 3.05
N TYR A 175 4.50 -14.41 2.50
CA TYR A 175 3.08 -14.03 2.53
C TYR A 175 2.23 -14.96 1.66
N LEU A 176 2.72 -15.32 0.48
CA LEU A 176 2.01 -16.17 -0.46
C LEU A 176 1.93 -17.62 0.03
N ASP A 177 2.97 -18.16 0.66
CA ASP A 177 2.98 -19.50 1.25
C ASP A 177 1.94 -19.66 2.36
N ALA A 178 1.60 -18.57 3.04
CA ALA A 178 0.63 -18.58 4.13
C ALA A 178 -0.84 -18.65 3.68
N VAL A 179 -1.14 -18.47 2.39
CA VAL A 179 -2.50 -18.46 1.83
C VAL A 179 -2.67 -19.56 0.78
N PRO A 180 -3.87 -20.13 0.57
CA PRO A 180 -4.04 -21.26 -0.34
C PRO A 180 -4.03 -20.82 -1.82
N SER A 181 -3.91 -21.80 -2.73
CA SER A 181 -4.18 -21.62 -4.16
C SER A 181 -5.52 -20.93 -4.41
N GLY A 182 -5.60 -20.09 -5.44
CA GLY A 182 -6.76 -19.23 -5.71
C GLY A 182 -6.80 -17.92 -4.91
N SER A 183 -5.83 -17.70 -4.02
CA SER A 183 -5.55 -16.38 -3.43
C SER A 183 -5.00 -15.40 -4.48
N TYR A 184 -5.00 -14.11 -4.15
CA TYR A 184 -4.53 -13.06 -5.05
C TYR A 184 -3.45 -12.22 -4.38
N LEU A 185 -2.49 -11.75 -5.17
CA LEU A 185 -1.59 -10.66 -4.80
C LEU A 185 -1.88 -9.48 -5.72
N ALA A 186 -2.13 -8.31 -5.15
CA ALA A 186 -2.23 -7.07 -5.89
C ALA A 186 -1.25 -6.05 -5.31
N LEU A 187 -0.47 -5.41 -6.17
CA LEU A 187 0.50 -4.41 -5.75
C LEU A 187 0.55 -3.21 -6.67
N THR A 188 0.98 -2.09 -6.11
CA THR A 188 1.42 -0.91 -6.87
C THR A 188 2.82 -0.53 -6.43
N HIS A 189 3.67 -0.17 -7.39
CA HIS A 189 5.09 0.04 -7.14
C HIS A 189 5.63 1.22 -7.95
N LEU A 190 6.37 2.12 -7.28
CA LEU A 190 7.00 3.26 -7.91
C LEU A 190 8.18 2.81 -8.77
N THR A 191 8.26 3.32 -9.99
CA THR A 191 9.31 2.96 -10.94
C THR A 191 10.13 4.18 -11.36
N ALA A 192 11.39 3.93 -11.69
CA ALA A 192 12.28 4.91 -12.30
C ALA A 192 12.31 4.83 -13.85
N ASP A 193 11.61 3.86 -14.46
CA ASP A 193 11.71 3.54 -15.90
C ASP A 193 11.48 4.75 -16.83
N HIS A 194 10.56 5.64 -16.46
CA HIS A 194 10.12 6.75 -17.31
C HIS A 194 10.66 8.13 -16.88
N ALA A 195 11.24 8.22 -15.68
CA ALA A 195 11.67 9.48 -15.10
C ALA A 195 12.81 9.26 -14.08
N PRO A 196 13.95 8.65 -14.47
CA PRO A 196 14.95 8.18 -13.53
C PRO A 196 15.53 9.30 -12.68
N GLU A 197 15.81 10.45 -13.31
CA GLU A 197 16.36 11.60 -12.60
C GLU A 197 15.37 12.21 -11.60
N THR A 198 14.10 12.33 -12.01
CA THR A 198 12.99 12.80 -11.15
C THR A 198 12.78 11.86 -9.97
N MET A 199 12.73 10.55 -10.20
CA MET A 199 12.46 9.57 -9.15
C MET A 199 13.62 9.47 -8.16
N ARG A 200 14.88 9.55 -8.63
CA ARG A 200 16.04 9.66 -7.75
C ARG A 200 15.94 10.88 -6.82
N ALA A 201 15.50 12.03 -7.33
CA ALA A 201 15.28 13.21 -6.51
C ALA A 201 14.11 13.04 -5.52
N VAL A 202 13.01 12.39 -5.92
CA VAL A 202 11.90 12.03 -5.02
C VAL A 202 12.38 11.12 -3.88
N PHE A 203 13.11 10.04 -4.18
CA PHE A 203 13.59 9.12 -3.15
C PHE A 203 14.64 9.74 -2.22
N ALA A 204 15.47 10.66 -2.72
CA ALA A 204 16.38 11.43 -1.88
C ALA A 204 15.61 12.29 -0.84
N LEU A 205 14.48 12.89 -1.23
CA LEU A 205 13.62 13.62 -0.29
C LEU A 205 12.95 12.67 0.72
N LEU A 206 12.53 11.47 0.29
CA LEU A 206 11.90 10.49 1.18
C LEU A 206 12.84 9.91 2.24
N GLN A 207 14.16 10.00 2.07
CA GLN A 207 15.12 9.62 3.11
C GLN A 207 14.92 10.40 4.42
N GLU A 208 14.29 11.58 4.37
CA GLU A 208 13.93 12.37 5.55
C GLU A 208 12.79 11.73 6.38
N SER A 209 11.97 10.88 5.76
CA SER A 209 10.77 10.25 6.33
C SER A 209 10.96 8.84 6.92
N GLN A 210 12.20 8.45 7.26
CA GLN A 210 12.58 7.10 7.73
C GLN A 210 12.37 5.92 6.75
N LEU A 211 11.70 6.14 5.63
CA LEU A 211 11.41 5.11 4.64
C LEU A 211 12.14 5.41 3.32
N PRO A 212 13.43 5.01 3.19
CA PRO A 212 14.12 5.09 1.91
C PRO A 212 13.40 4.16 0.93
N GLY A 213 12.94 4.72 -0.18
CA GLY A 213 12.28 3.92 -1.21
C GLY A 213 13.25 3.38 -2.25
N THR A 214 13.00 2.15 -2.69
CA THR A 214 13.73 1.41 -3.72
C THR A 214 12.83 1.27 -4.95
N PRO A 215 13.00 2.11 -5.99
CA PRO A 215 12.25 1.94 -7.23
C PRO A 215 12.64 0.65 -7.93
N ARG A 216 11.67 0.01 -8.59
CA ARG A 216 11.90 -1.20 -9.38
C ARG A 216 11.40 -0.99 -10.80
N SER A 217 12.15 -1.53 -11.77
CA SER A 217 11.73 -1.54 -13.17
C SER A 217 10.61 -2.55 -13.37
N ARG A 218 9.88 -2.44 -14.48
CA ARG A 218 8.90 -3.46 -14.88
C ARG A 218 9.51 -4.86 -14.91
N ALA A 219 10.70 -5.00 -15.51
CA ALA A 219 11.39 -6.30 -15.62
C ALA A 219 11.78 -6.88 -14.25
N ALA A 220 12.08 -6.04 -13.26
CA ALA A 220 12.32 -6.49 -11.89
C ALA A 220 11.03 -7.00 -11.24
N LEU A 221 9.90 -6.31 -11.44
CA LEU A 221 8.60 -6.79 -10.96
C LEU A 221 8.16 -8.08 -11.65
N GLU A 222 8.40 -8.23 -12.96
CA GLU A 222 8.14 -9.47 -13.70
C GLU A 222 8.88 -10.66 -13.09
N LYS A 223 10.15 -10.47 -12.70
CA LYS A 223 10.92 -11.51 -11.99
C LYS A 223 10.35 -11.84 -10.62
N LEU A 224 9.96 -10.84 -9.84
CA LEU A 224 9.36 -11.05 -8.51
C LEU A 224 8.04 -11.83 -8.58
N LEU A 225 7.28 -11.66 -9.67
CA LEU A 225 5.95 -12.24 -9.85
C LEU A 225 5.93 -13.47 -10.76
N ALA A 226 7.08 -13.95 -11.22
CA ALA A 226 7.20 -15.01 -12.23
C ALA A 226 6.58 -16.36 -11.82
N HIS A 227 6.37 -16.60 -10.52
CA HIS A 227 5.79 -17.83 -9.96
C HIS A 227 4.27 -17.74 -9.75
N LEU A 228 3.65 -16.63 -10.16
CA LEU A 228 2.20 -16.40 -10.04
C LEU A 228 1.57 -16.29 -11.43
N ASP A 229 0.27 -16.54 -11.49
CA ASP A 229 -0.52 -16.34 -12.70
C ASP A 229 -0.86 -14.84 -12.82
N LEU A 230 -0.06 -14.07 -13.55
CA LEU A 230 -0.35 -12.66 -13.81
C LEU A 230 -1.67 -12.50 -14.58
N LEU A 231 -2.57 -11.69 -14.05
CA LEU A 231 -3.83 -11.37 -14.72
C LEU A 231 -3.58 -10.31 -15.79
N GLU A 232 -4.21 -10.46 -16.95
CA GLU A 232 -4.24 -9.42 -17.99
C GLU A 232 -4.73 -8.08 -17.42
N PRO A 233 -4.07 -6.94 -17.74
CA PRO A 233 -3.05 -6.76 -18.79
C PRO A 233 -1.58 -6.98 -18.33
N GLY A 234 -1.36 -7.70 -17.22
CA GLY A 234 -0.04 -7.91 -16.64
C GLY A 234 0.43 -6.71 -15.81
N ILE A 235 1.70 -6.32 -16.00
CA ILE A 235 2.32 -5.18 -15.31
C ILE A 235 2.26 -3.94 -16.22
N VAL A 236 1.39 -3.00 -15.86
CA VAL A 236 1.10 -1.80 -16.67
C VAL A 236 1.12 -0.55 -15.80
N PRO A 237 1.24 0.67 -16.38
CA PRO A 237 1.02 1.91 -15.65
C PRO A 237 -0.25 1.85 -14.79
N ILE A 238 -0.20 2.43 -13.59
CA ILE A 238 -1.28 2.31 -12.60
C ILE A 238 -2.68 2.71 -13.10
N THR A 239 -2.75 3.66 -14.03
CA THR A 239 -4.00 4.12 -14.67
C THR A 239 -4.55 3.17 -15.73
N GLU A 240 -3.73 2.24 -16.23
CA GLU A 240 -4.06 1.33 -17.33
C GLU A 240 -4.53 -0.04 -16.83
N TRP A 241 -4.40 -0.34 -15.54
CA TRP A 241 -4.86 -1.62 -15.00
C TRP A 241 -6.39 -1.65 -14.91
N ARG A 242 -7.03 -2.16 -15.97
CA ARG A 242 -8.49 -2.35 -16.11
C ARG A 242 -9.32 -1.13 -15.66
N PRO A 243 -9.10 0.07 -16.22
CA PRO A 243 -9.81 1.29 -15.79
C PRO A 243 -11.33 1.16 -15.89
N ASP A 244 -12.05 1.76 -14.94
CA ASP A 244 -13.51 1.82 -14.89
C ASP A 244 -13.97 3.20 -15.41
N PRO A 245 -15.06 3.31 -16.19
CA PRO A 245 -15.62 4.60 -16.61
C PRO A 245 -15.94 5.56 -15.46
N ALA A 246 -16.16 5.06 -14.25
CA ALA A 246 -16.38 5.87 -13.04
C ALA A 246 -15.09 6.40 -12.41
N ASP A 247 -13.92 5.95 -12.87
CA ASP A 247 -12.63 6.43 -12.35
C ASP A 247 -12.39 7.89 -12.76
N PRO A 248 -11.67 8.67 -11.92
CA PRO A 248 -11.26 10.01 -12.31
C PRO A 248 -10.39 9.97 -13.58
N GLU A 249 -10.61 10.91 -14.49
CA GLU A 249 -9.77 11.08 -15.68
C GLU A 249 -8.41 11.67 -15.27
N LEU A 250 -7.46 10.80 -14.92
CA LEU A 250 -6.12 11.17 -14.49
C LEU A 250 -5.16 11.11 -15.67
N LYS A 251 -4.69 12.28 -16.12
CA LYS A 251 -3.69 12.40 -17.19
C LYS A 251 -2.29 12.51 -16.61
N LEU A 252 -1.63 11.37 -16.43
CA LEU A 252 -0.22 11.35 -16.07
C LEU A 252 0.63 11.60 -17.32
N THR A 253 1.40 12.68 -17.31
CA THR A 253 2.41 12.96 -18.34
C THR A 253 3.54 11.95 -18.34
N ARG A 254 3.81 11.31 -17.19
CA ARG A 254 4.80 10.26 -17.00
C ARG A 254 4.25 9.20 -16.04
N PRO A 255 4.28 7.91 -16.36
CA PRO A 255 3.85 6.87 -15.44
C PRO A 255 4.94 6.64 -14.39
N LEU A 256 4.68 7.12 -13.17
CA LEU A 256 5.63 7.02 -12.05
C LEU A 256 5.56 5.69 -11.30
N GLY A 257 4.65 4.80 -11.69
CA GLY A 257 4.55 3.48 -11.10
C GLY A 257 3.60 2.55 -11.84
N TYR A 258 3.76 1.28 -11.54
CA TYR A 258 3.00 0.19 -12.14
C TYR A 258 1.97 -0.36 -11.17
N ALA A 259 0.93 -0.98 -11.72
CA ALA A 259 0.04 -1.88 -11.02
C ALA A 259 0.19 -3.29 -11.59
N ALA A 260 0.09 -4.29 -10.71
CA ALA A 260 0.09 -5.69 -11.09
C ALA A 260 -0.85 -6.46 -10.16
N VAL A 261 -1.56 -7.43 -10.74
CA VAL A 261 -2.40 -8.37 -9.99
C VAL A 261 -2.14 -9.76 -10.51
N ALA A 262 -1.92 -10.69 -9.60
CA ALA A 262 -1.64 -12.07 -9.92
C ALA A 262 -2.48 -12.99 -9.02
N ARG A 263 -2.85 -14.15 -9.57
CA ARG A 263 -3.48 -15.24 -8.82
C ARG A 263 -2.39 -16.23 -8.41
N LYS A 264 -2.49 -16.73 -7.17
CA LYS A 264 -1.67 -17.85 -6.71
C LYS A 264 -2.22 -19.14 -7.36
N PRO A 265 -1.39 -19.90 -8.10
CA PRO A 265 -1.82 -21.14 -8.76
C PRO A 265 -2.34 -22.17 -7.77
#